data_AF-Q5DE58-F1
#
_entry.id   AF-Q5DE58-F1
#
_cell.length_a   1.000
_cell.length_b   1.000
_cell.length_c   1.000
_cell.angle_alpha   90.00
_cell.angle_beta   90.00
_cell.angle_gamma   90.00
#
_symmetry.space_group_name_H-M   'P 1'
#
loop_
_entity.id
_entity.type
_entity.pdbx_description
1 polymer ?
#
loop_
_entity_poly.entity_id
_entity_poly.type
_entity_poly.pdbx_seq_one_letter_code
_entity_poly.pdbx_strand_id
1 'polypeptide(L)'
;MEKKLYLLADKTYQDAVEGIQPTNEEYNTTIYLEPTTGLIISAQSKLQINLVIRNTKKFQQLSHIPNVLLPLVFFNESVNLNASTINELNMKLNRIPSIMYFISIFSIIFNVLLLCIIMMKSYIQNKCYQQVNEENEPLLRNH
;
A
#
# COMPACT_ATOMS: atom_id res chain seq x y z
N MET A 1 -39.21 -2.31 7.94
CA MET A 1 -37.82 -2.52 8.37
C MET A 1 -37.43 -3.94 7.99
N GLU A 2 -36.82 -4.12 6.83
CA GLU A 2 -36.36 -5.44 6.39
C GLU A 2 -35.22 -5.93 7.28
N LYS A 3 -35.38 -7.16 7.79
CA LYS A 3 -34.53 -7.79 8.78
C LYS A 3 -33.76 -8.90 8.07
N LYS A 4 -32.55 -8.59 7.61
CA LYS A 4 -31.72 -9.49 6.80
C LYS A 4 -30.28 -9.35 7.30
N LEU A 5 -29.77 -10.31 8.07
CA LEU A 5 -28.33 -10.53 8.28
C LEU A 5 -28.11 -11.87 8.99
N TYR A 6 -28.18 -12.96 8.22
CA TYR A 6 -27.77 -14.29 8.69
C TYR A 6 -27.06 -15.10 7.59
N LEU A 7 -26.55 -14.42 6.56
CA LEU A 7 -26.01 -15.05 5.36
C LEU A 7 -24.80 -15.97 5.63
N LEU A 8 -24.03 -15.67 6.69
CA LEU A 8 -22.80 -16.37 7.09
C LEU A 8 -22.94 -17.16 8.41
N ALA A 9 -24.13 -17.17 9.02
CA ALA A 9 -24.37 -17.88 10.27
C ALA A 9 -24.67 -19.37 10.01
N ASP A 10 -24.33 -20.23 10.98
CA ASP A 10 -24.63 -21.67 10.94
C ASP A 10 -26.13 -21.91 10.73
N LYS A 11 -26.50 -22.96 9.98
CA LYS A 11 -27.88 -23.21 9.49
C LYS A 11 -28.91 -23.23 10.62
N THR A 12 -28.52 -23.71 11.80
CA THR A 12 -29.37 -23.74 13.00
C THR A 12 -29.87 -22.35 13.43
N TYR A 13 -29.13 -21.28 13.11
CA TYR A 13 -29.53 -19.89 13.39
C TYR A 13 -30.34 -19.26 12.25
N GLN A 14 -30.18 -19.73 11.02
CA GLN A 14 -31.00 -19.31 9.88
C GLN A 14 -32.43 -19.86 10.02
N ASP A 15 -32.57 -21.13 10.42
CA ASP A 15 -33.86 -21.81 10.56
C ASP A 15 -34.68 -21.34 11.77
N ALA A 16 -34.04 -20.67 12.74
CA ALA A 16 -34.69 -20.10 13.92
C ALA A 16 -35.42 -18.78 13.63
N VAL A 17 -35.30 -18.22 12.42
CA VAL A 17 -35.86 -16.92 12.05
C VAL A 17 -36.58 -17.02 10.69
N GLU A 18 -37.91 -17.05 10.73
CA GLU A 18 -38.75 -17.13 9.52
C GLU A 18 -38.67 -15.82 8.70
N GLY A 19 -38.33 -15.90 7.41
CA GLY A 19 -38.35 -14.76 6.47
C GLY A 19 -37.00 -14.28 5.87
N ILE A 20 -35.91 -15.04 6.02
CA ILE A 20 -34.61 -14.67 5.43
C ILE A 20 -34.62 -14.93 3.91
N GLN A 21 -34.68 -13.86 3.10
CA GLN A 21 -34.29 -13.94 1.69
C GLN A 21 -32.83 -13.47 1.53
N PRO A 22 -31.89 -14.37 1.20
CA PRO A 22 -30.49 -14.04 1.05
C PRO A 22 -30.25 -13.34 -0.29
N THR A 23 -30.19 -12.00 -0.29
CA THR A 23 -29.55 -11.27 -1.39
C THR A 23 -28.06 -11.13 -1.05
N ASN A 24 -27.21 -11.85 -1.79
CA ASN A 24 -25.78 -12.02 -1.49
C ASN A 24 -24.94 -10.73 -1.52
N GLU A 25 -25.45 -9.64 -2.10
CA GLU A 25 -24.66 -8.42 -2.35
C GLU A 25 -24.68 -7.43 -1.18
N GLU A 26 -25.69 -7.47 -0.32
CA GLU A 26 -25.93 -6.40 0.64
C GLU A 26 -25.16 -6.57 1.97
N TYR A 27 -24.43 -7.67 2.15
CA TYR A 27 -23.83 -8.02 3.45
C TYR A 27 -22.35 -8.36 3.44
N ASN A 28 -21.67 -8.20 2.31
CA ASN A 28 -20.23 -8.45 2.23
C ASN A 28 -19.43 -7.23 2.69
N THR A 29 -18.48 -7.48 3.59
CA THR A 29 -17.39 -6.54 3.86
C THR A 29 -16.50 -6.51 2.62
N THR A 30 -16.48 -5.38 1.92
CA THR A 30 -15.73 -5.21 0.67
C THR A 30 -14.58 -4.26 0.89
N ILE A 31 -13.38 -4.65 0.47
CA ILE A 31 -12.17 -3.84 0.55
C ILE A 31 -11.57 -3.75 -0.85
N TYR A 32 -11.51 -2.54 -1.39
CA TYR A 32 -10.88 -2.23 -2.68
C TYR A 32 -9.46 -1.74 -2.43
N LEU A 33 -8.50 -2.54 -2.91
CA LEU A 33 -7.07 -2.28 -2.79
C LEU A 33 -6.50 -1.87 -4.14
N GLU A 34 -5.59 -0.89 -4.13
CA GLU A 34 -4.74 -0.59 -5.27
C GLU A 34 -3.66 -1.70 -5.39
N PRO A 35 -3.54 -2.38 -6.55
CA PRO A 35 -2.73 -3.60 -6.67
C PRO A 35 -1.22 -3.38 -6.60
N THR A 36 -0.73 -2.18 -6.89
CA THR A 36 0.71 -1.87 -6.98
C THR A 36 1.30 -1.45 -5.64
N THR A 37 0.51 -0.75 -4.83
CA THR A 37 0.87 -0.04 -3.60
C THR A 37 0.21 -0.64 -2.36
N GLY A 38 -0.86 -1.44 -2.54
CA GLY A 38 -1.62 -2.05 -1.45
C GLY A 38 -2.53 -1.07 -0.70
N LEU A 39 -2.76 0.13 -1.24
CA LEU A 39 -3.55 1.16 -0.58
C LEU A 39 -5.05 0.88 -0.66
N ILE A 40 -5.76 1.05 0.46
CA ILE A 40 -7.22 0.91 0.51
C ILE A 40 -7.86 2.13 -0.12
N ILE A 41 -8.38 1.98 -1.36
CA ILE A 41 -9.10 3.04 -2.08
C ILE A 41 -10.49 3.24 -1.46
N SER A 42 -11.15 2.14 -1.14
CA SER A 42 -12.48 2.13 -0.55
C SER A 42 -12.62 0.88 0.31
N ALA A 43 -13.21 1.02 1.49
CA ALA A 43 -13.55 -0.10 2.36
C ALA A 43 -14.96 0.10 2.90
N GLN A 44 -15.75 -0.95 2.85
CA GLN A 44 -17.07 -1.01 3.47
C GLN A 44 -17.14 -2.22 4.39
N SER A 45 -17.44 -1.98 5.66
CA SER A 45 -17.60 -2.99 6.69
C SER A 45 -18.99 -2.90 7.32
N LYS A 46 -19.68 -4.03 7.41
CA LYS A 46 -21.00 -4.15 8.04
C LYS A 46 -20.89 -5.11 9.22
N LEU A 47 -21.21 -4.61 10.41
CA LEU A 47 -21.09 -5.34 11.68
C LEU A 47 -22.45 -5.38 12.40
N GLN A 48 -22.77 -6.50 13.04
CA GLN A 48 -23.96 -6.63 13.89
C GLN A 48 -23.61 -7.20 15.25
N ILE A 49 -24.09 -6.55 16.30
CA ILE A 49 -23.99 -7.03 17.67
C ILE A 49 -25.26 -7.81 18.02
N ASN A 50 -25.08 -9.09 18.40
CA ASN A 50 -26.14 -10.00 18.78
C ASN A 50 -26.03 -10.41 20.25
N LEU A 51 -27.14 -10.39 20.97
CA LEU A 51 -27.25 -10.91 22.32
C LEU A 51 -27.81 -12.34 22.28
N VAL A 52 -27.05 -13.29 22.83
CA VAL A 52 -27.51 -14.68 23.00
C VAL A 52 -28.17 -14.81 24.37
N ILE A 53 -29.49 -15.01 24.39
CA ILE A 53 -30.19 -15.32 25.63
C ILE A 53 -30.33 -16.83 25.74
N ARG A 54 -29.80 -17.41 26.82
CA ARG A 54 -30.01 -18.81 27.17
C ARG A 54 -30.93 -18.91 28.38
N ASN A 55 -31.91 -19.80 28.29
CA ASN A 55 -32.77 -20.15 29.41
C ASN A 55 -31.92 -20.83 30.48
N THR A 56 -31.91 -20.27 31.69
CA THR A 56 -31.24 -20.90 32.84
C THR A 56 -32.20 -20.93 34.01
N LYS A 57 -32.24 -22.07 34.71
CA LYS A 57 -33.03 -22.23 35.94
C LYS A 57 -32.52 -21.37 37.12
N LYS A 58 -31.36 -20.73 36.98
CA LYS A 58 -30.75 -19.87 38.01
C LYS A 58 -31.39 -18.48 38.07
N PHE A 59 -32.03 -18.03 36.99
CA PHE A 59 -32.71 -16.74 36.94
C PHE A 59 -34.18 -16.95 36.54
N GLN A 60 -35.11 -16.79 37.49
CA GLN A 60 -36.55 -16.99 37.26
C GLN A 60 -37.12 -16.07 36.15
N GLN A 61 -36.54 -14.88 35.94
CA GLN A 61 -36.95 -13.98 34.85
C GLN A 61 -36.55 -14.49 33.46
N LEU A 62 -35.51 -15.33 33.37
CA LEU A 62 -35.01 -15.93 32.12
C LEU A 62 -35.49 -17.36 31.90
N SER A 63 -36.23 -17.96 32.86
CA SER A 63 -36.70 -19.35 32.79
C SER A 63 -37.88 -19.55 31.84
N HIS A 64 -38.58 -18.47 31.47
CA HIS A 64 -39.72 -18.49 30.54
C HIS A 64 -39.36 -17.98 29.15
N ILE A 65 -38.15 -17.45 28.97
CA ILE A 65 -37.68 -16.93 27.68
C ILE A 65 -37.03 -18.10 26.91
N PRO A 66 -37.43 -18.35 25.65
CA PRO A 66 -36.78 -19.36 24.82
C PRO A 66 -35.35 -18.95 24.46
N ASN A 67 -34.50 -19.92 24.13
CA ASN A 67 -33.14 -19.63 23.67
C ASN A 67 -33.23 -18.85 22.35
N VAL A 68 -32.92 -17.55 22.38
CA VAL A 68 -33.11 -16.66 21.23
C VAL A 68 -31.90 -15.75 21.05
N LEU A 69 -31.58 -15.49 19.78
CA LEU A 69 -30.58 -14.52 19.37
C LEU A 69 -31.26 -13.19 19.07
N LEU A 70 -30.96 -12.15 19.86
CA LEU A 70 -31.53 -10.82 19.69
C LEU A 70 -30.51 -9.88 19.03
N PRO A 71 -30.79 -9.36 17.82
CA PRO A 71 -29.98 -8.30 17.25
C PRO A 71 -30.20 -7.00 18.01
N LEU A 72 -29.12 -6.39 18.50
CA LEU A 72 -29.18 -5.14 19.24
C LEU A 72 -28.86 -3.94 18.34
N VAL A 73 -27.72 -4.00 17.65
CA VAL A 73 -27.18 -2.86 16.90
C VAL A 73 -26.52 -3.33 15.60
N PHE A 74 -26.68 -2.52 14.56
CA PHE A 74 -26.06 -2.67 13.25
C PHE A 74 -25.16 -1.46 12.97
N PHE A 75 -23.92 -1.71 12.57
CA PHE A 75 -22.95 -0.71 12.15
C PHE A 75 -22.64 -0.91 10.67
N ASN A 76 -22.69 0.19 9.90
CA ASN A 76 -22.24 0.24 8.52
C ASN A 76 -21.18 1.33 8.44
N GLU A 77 -19.93 0.91 8.34
CA GLU A 77 -18.78 1.79 8.21
C GLU A 77 -18.32 1.77 6.75
N SER A 78 -18.30 2.94 6.12
CA SER A 78 -17.79 3.10 4.76
C SER A 78 -16.71 4.17 4.75
N VAL A 79 -15.50 3.81 4.33
CA VAL A 79 -14.38 4.70 4.14
C VAL A 79 -14.07 4.75 2.65
N ASN A 80 -14.12 5.95 2.07
CA ASN A 80 -13.73 6.19 0.69
C ASN A 80 -12.62 7.23 0.68
N LEU A 81 -11.48 6.91 0.06
CA LEU A 81 -10.44 7.90 -0.16
C LEU A 81 -10.87 8.87 -1.26
N ASN A 82 -10.64 10.15 -1.02
CA ASN A 82 -10.88 11.19 -2.02
C ASN A 82 -9.92 11.04 -3.20
N ALA A 83 -10.41 11.35 -4.41
CA ALA A 83 -9.63 11.28 -5.64
C ALA A 83 -8.34 12.13 -5.59
N SER A 84 -8.37 13.28 -4.90
CA SER A 84 -7.19 14.12 -4.68
C SER A 84 -6.10 13.43 -3.86
N THR A 85 -6.49 12.77 -2.77
CA THR A 85 -5.57 12.01 -1.90
C THR A 85 -4.97 10.82 -2.65
N ILE A 86 -5.78 10.10 -3.44
CA ILE A 86 -5.31 8.98 -4.27
C ILE A 86 -4.27 9.47 -5.29
N ASN A 87 -4.52 10.61 -5.94
CA ASN A 87 -3.61 11.16 -6.94
C ASN A 87 -2.29 11.64 -6.31
N GLU A 88 -2.34 12.32 -5.17
CA GLU A 88 -1.13 12.75 -4.45
C GLU A 88 -0.28 11.55 -4.03
N LEU A 89 -0.94 10.49 -3.58
CA LEU A 89 -0.29 9.28 -3.10
C LEU A 89 0.34 8.48 -4.24
N ASN A 90 -0.36 8.33 -5.37
CA ASN A 90 0.20 7.76 -6.60
C ASN A 90 1.39 8.57 -7.12
N MET A 91 1.32 9.88 -7.05
CA MET A 91 2.42 10.75 -7.44
C MET A 91 3.64 10.52 -6.54
N LYS A 92 3.45 10.45 -5.21
CA LYS A 92 4.53 10.22 -4.25
C LYS A 92 5.13 8.82 -4.32
N LEU A 93 4.32 7.78 -4.49
CA LEU A 93 4.78 6.39 -4.43
C LEU A 93 5.38 5.89 -5.74
N ASN A 94 4.88 6.34 -6.88
CA ASN A 94 5.29 5.78 -8.17
C ASN A 94 6.04 6.79 -9.04
N ARG A 95 5.51 8.03 -9.16
CA ARG A 95 6.11 9.01 -10.07
C ARG A 95 7.39 9.65 -9.53
N ILE A 96 7.41 10.08 -8.27
CA ILE A 96 8.58 10.75 -7.68
C ILE A 96 9.82 9.83 -7.68
N PRO A 97 9.75 8.57 -7.19
CA PRO A 97 10.92 7.69 -7.18
C PRO A 97 11.44 7.39 -8.59
N SER A 98 10.53 7.19 -9.55
CA SER A 98 10.89 6.95 -10.96
C SER A 98 11.68 8.12 -11.55
N ILE A 99 11.21 9.36 -11.33
CA ILE A 99 11.90 10.57 -11.83
C ILE A 99 13.26 10.75 -11.14
N MET A 100 13.32 10.56 -9.80
CA MET A 100 14.59 10.64 -9.06
C MET A 100 15.61 9.61 -9.55
N TYR A 101 15.16 8.41 -9.91
CA TYR A 101 16.01 7.36 -10.45
C TYR A 101 16.65 7.78 -11.78
N PHE A 102 15.88 8.32 -12.72
CA PHE A 102 16.42 8.83 -13.98
C PHE A 102 17.44 9.96 -13.76
N ILE A 103 17.11 10.94 -12.93
CA ILE A 103 18.03 12.06 -12.60
C ILE A 103 19.33 11.52 -11.99
N SER A 104 19.23 10.53 -11.11
CA SER A 104 20.40 9.92 -10.46
C SER A 104 21.30 9.23 -11.48
N ILE A 105 20.72 8.47 -12.43
CA ILE A 105 21.49 7.84 -13.51
C ILE A 105 22.19 8.88 -14.38
N PHE A 106 21.46 9.91 -14.82
CA PHE A 106 22.04 10.99 -15.65
C PHE A 106 23.19 11.69 -14.92
N SER A 107 23.03 11.98 -13.63
CA SER A 107 24.08 12.59 -12.81
C SER A 107 25.32 11.69 -12.73
N ILE A 108 25.16 10.39 -12.50
CA ILE A 108 26.29 9.45 -12.44
C ILE A 108 27.02 9.40 -13.78
N ILE A 109 26.30 9.24 -14.90
CA ILE A 109 26.89 9.19 -16.24
C ILE A 109 27.65 10.48 -16.53
N PHE A 110 27.07 11.63 -16.21
CA PHE A 110 27.70 12.93 -16.43
C PHE A 110 29.01 13.07 -15.63
N ASN A 111 29.00 12.69 -14.35
CA ASN A 111 30.21 12.73 -13.51
C ASN A 111 31.29 11.77 -14.00
N VAL A 112 30.92 10.55 -14.42
CA VAL A 112 31.87 9.58 -14.99
C VAL A 112 32.48 10.11 -16.28
N LEU A 113 31.67 10.68 -17.18
CA LEU A 113 32.15 11.28 -18.42
C LEU A 113 33.13 12.44 -18.15
N LEU A 114 32.80 13.32 -17.20
CA LEU A 114 33.67 14.42 -16.80
C LEU A 114 35.01 13.92 -16.27
N LEU A 115 35.00 12.91 -15.40
CA LEU A 115 36.21 12.27 -14.87
C LEU A 115 37.05 11.64 -15.99
N CYS A 116 36.43 10.95 -16.95
CA CYS A 116 37.13 10.39 -18.10
C CYS A 116 37.81 11.47 -18.95
N ILE A 117 37.14 12.61 -19.18
CA ILE A 117 37.73 13.73 -19.93
C ILE A 117 38.95 14.30 -19.19
N ILE A 118 38.84 14.50 -17.86
CA ILE A 118 39.95 15.00 -17.03
C ILE A 118 41.13 14.02 -17.07
N MET A 119 40.88 12.72 -16.90
CA MET A 119 41.89 11.68 -16.99
C MET A 119 42.58 11.66 -18.36
N MET A 120 41.83 11.77 -19.45
CA MET A 120 42.39 11.83 -20.80
C MET A 120 43.24 13.08 -21.02
N LYS A 121 42.79 14.25 -20.53
CA LYS A 121 43.56 15.50 -20.59
C LYS A 121 44.86 15.39 -19.79
N SER A 122 44.80 14.87 -18.56
CA SER A 122 45.97 14.64 -17.71
C SER A 122 46.96 13.65 -18.34
N TYR A 123 46.46 12.57 -18.96
CA TYR A 123 47.28 11.60 -19.66
C TYR A 123 48.02 12.23 -20.86
N ILE A 124 47.33 13.01 -21.69
CA ILE A 124 47.94 13.71 -22.84
C ILE A 124 48.96 14.74 -22.36
N GLN A 125 48.66 15.50 -21.31
CA GLN A 125 49.58 16.49 -20.73
C GLN A 125 50.84 15.83 -20.17
N ASN A 126 50.70 14.74 -19.40
CA ASN A 126 51.86 14.01 -18.88
C ASN A 126 52.73 13.45 -20.00
N LYS A 127 52.14 12.89 -21.06
CA LYS A 127 52.89 12.40 -22.21
C LYS A 127 53.64 13.52 -22.94
N CYS A 128 53.00 14.68 -23.12
CA CYS A 128 53.63 15.85 -23.73
C CYS A 128 54.76 16.41 -22.85
N TYR A 129 54.57 16.46 -21.53
CA TYR A 129 55.59 16.89 -20.57
C TYR A 129 56.81 15.96 -20.56
N GLN A 130 56.62 14.64 -20.61
CA GLN A 130 57.71 13.67 -20.72
C GLN A 130 58.51 13.84 -22.00
N GLN A 131 57.84 14.02 -23.14
CA GLN A 131 58.51 14.21 -24.43
C GLN A 131 59.37 15.49 -24.46
N VAL A 132 58.86 16.59 -23.92
CA VAL A 132 59.62 17.85 -23.82
C VAL A 132 60.82 17.70 -22.88
N ASN A 133 60.67 17.00 -21.75
CA ASN A 133 61.78 16.78 -20.83
C ASN A 133 62.88 15.88 -21.45
N GLU A 134 62.51 14.80 -22.15
CA GLU A 134 63.46 13.94 -22.85
C GLU A 134 64.24 14.69 -23.95
N GLU A 135 63.60 15.63 -24.65
CA GLU A 135 64.25 16.47 -25.67
C GLU A 135 65.23 17.50 -25.04
N ASN A 136 64.94 17.98 -23.83
CA ASN A 136 65.74 19.00 -23.14
C ASN A 136 66.90 18.44 -22.30
N GLU A 137 66.87 17.15 -21.93
CA GLU A 137 67.94 16.43 -21.20
C GLU A 137 69.37 16.65 -21.75
N PRO A 138 69.64 16.50 -23.07
CA PRO A 138 71.00 16.72 -23.59
C PRO A 138 71.45 18.18 -23.56
N LEU A 139 70.52 19.15 -23.58
CA LEU A 139 70.85 20.58 -23.54
C LEU A 139 71.33 21.02 -22.15
N LEU A 140 70.78 20.42 -21.09
CA LEU A 140 71.15 20.68 -19.70
C LEU A 140 72.49 20.02 -19.31
N ARG A 141 72.95 19.02 -20.06
CA ARG A 141 74.22 18.31 -19.81
C ARG A 141 75.45 19.05 -20.34
N ASN A 142 75.26 20.01 -21.25
CA ASN A 142 76.34 20.71 -21.96
C ASN A 142 76.68 22.10 -21.36
N HIS A 143 76.23 22.38 -20.13
CA HIS A 143 76.44 23.64 -19.42
C HIS A 143 76.97 23.39 -18.01
#